data_AF-A0A1A5CYG2-F1
#
_entry.id   AF-A0A1A5CYG2-F1
#
_cell.length_a   1.000
_cell.length_b   1.000
_cell.length_c   1.000
_cell.angle_alpha   90.00
_cell.angle_beta   90.00
_cell.angle_gamma   90.00
#
_symmetry.space_group_name_H-M   'P 1'
#
loop_
_entity.id
_entity.type
_entity.pdbx_description
1 polymer ?
#
loop_
_entity_poly.entity_id
_entity_poly.type
_entity_poly.pdbx_seq_one_letter_code
_entity_poly.pdbx_strand_id
1 'polypeptide(L)'
;MEPNNENTQSTESDNDNTSAAINPAFIGWGVAAVVCSIIMIVFNTSPLVLGASFFTKLFAVIVGSVLGWIGALLGDAIRKFAHPDAVYTNGGILSLVWIKVFWLLGPQVIGLIAGIAIGCGIVLR
;
A
#
# COMPACT_ATOMS: atom_id res chain seq x y z
N MET A 1 -14.61 55.58 36.83
CA MET A 1 -15.51 54.45 36.50
C MET A 1 -14.86 53.72 35.33
N GLU A 2 -14.03 52.74 35.64
CA GLU A 2 -13.45 51.81 34.66
C GLU A 2 -14.41 50.63 34.50
N PRO A 3 -14.70 50.16 33.27
CA PRO A 3 -15.43 48.92 33.10
C PRO A 3 -14.49 47.72 33.26
N ASN A 4 -14.93 46.80 34.12
CA ASN A 4 -14.33 45.51 34.46
C ASN A 4 -14.00 44.65 33.22
N ASN A 5 -12.78 44.14 33.19
CA ASN A 5 -12.35 43.03 32.36
C ASN A 5 -12.66 41.71 33.08
N GLU A 6 -13.79 41.11 32.73
CA GLU A 6 -14.04 39.69 32.94
C GLU A 6 -14.53 39.09 31.63
N ASN A 7 -13.69 38.30 30.97
CA ASN A 7 -14.20 37.06 30.41
C ASN A 7 -13.14 35.95 30.45
N THR A 8 -13.42 35.03 31.36
CA THR A 8 -12.92 33.67 31.46
C THR A 8 -13.22 32.86 30.19
N GLN A 9 -12.50 31.74 30.04
CA GLN A 9 -12.66 30.64 29.07
C GLN A 9 -12.11 30.91 27.66
N SER A 10 -11.27 30.05 27.08
CA SER A 10 -11.07 28.63 27.33
C SER A 10 -9.65 28.22 27.00
N THR A 11 -9.05 27.47 27.91
CA THR A 11 -7.98 26.52 27.65
C THR A 11 -8.40 25.60 26.51
N GLU A 12 -8.13 25.98 25.26
CA GLU A 12 -7.93 25.01 24.19
C GLU A 12 -6.55 24.41 24.45
N SER A 13 -6.52 23.45 25.37
CA SER A 13 -5.68 22.28 25.18
C SER A 13 -6.15 21.62 23.89
N ASP A 14 -5.72 22.19 22.76
CA ASP A 14 -5.55 21.45 21.54
C ASP A 14 -4.60 20.34 21.91
N ASN A 15 -5.21 19.21 22.26
CA ASN A 15 -4.54 17.95 22.27
C ASN A 15 -3.96 17.84 20.86
N ASP A 16 -2.68 18.17 20.75
CA ASP A 16 -1.72 17.75 19.76
C ASP A 16 -1.67 16.21 19.78
N ASN A 17 -2.83 15.62 19.48
CA ASN A 17 -2.93 14.30 18.93
C ASN A 17 -2.37 14.47 17.53
N THR A 18 -1.04 14.47 17.48
CA THR A 18 -0.22 14.02 16.36
C THR A 18 -0.60 12.56 16.10
N SER A 19 -1.86 12.34 15.75
CA SER A 19 -2.32 11.18 15.02
C SER A 19 -1.76 11.45 13.65
N ALA A 20 -0.50 11.04 13.43
CA ALA A 20 0.08 10.99 12.10
C ALA A 20 -1.02 10.44 11.20
N ALA A 21 -1.56 11.26 10.30
CA ALA A 21 -2.75 10.90 9.55
C ALA A 21 -2.39 9.69 8.68
N ILE A 22 -2.61 8.48 9.20
CA ILE A 22 -2.16 7.27 8.54
C ILE A 22 -3.07 7.12 7.33
N ASN A 23 -2.50 7.35 6.15
CA ASN A 23 -3.26 7.31 4.93
C ASN A 23 -3.82 5.88 4.77
N PRO A 24 -5.15 5.72 4.64
CA PRO A 24 -5.79 4.40 4.61
C PRO A 24 -5.28 3.52 3.46
N ALA A 25 -4.73 4.11 2.39
CA ALA A 25 -4.08 3.37 1.32
C ALA A 25 -2.84 2.60 1.82
N PHE A 26 -2.04 3.17 2.74
CA PHE A 26 -0.85 2.50 3.27
C PHE A 26 -1.23 1.22 4.03
N ILE A 27 -2.24 1.31 4.90
CA ILE A 27 -2.78 0.15 5.62
C ILE A 27 -3.40 -0.85 4.64
N GLY A 28 -4.20 -0.37 3.68
CA GLY A 28 -4.84 -1.20 2.67
C GLY A 28 -3.83 -2.03 1.87
N TRP A 29 -2.76 -1.40 1.40
CA TRP A 29 -1.68 -2.11 0.69
C TRP A 29 -0.89 -3.04 1.60
N GLY A 30 -0.72 -2.71 2.88
CA GLY A 30 -0.07 -3.59 3.84
C GLY A 30 -0.87 -4.89 4.05
N VAL A 31 -2.17 -4.78 4.25
CA VAL A 31 -3.07 -5.93 4.37
C VAL A 31 -3.08 -6.74 3.05
N ALA A 32 -3.17 -6.07 1.90
CA ALA A 32 -3.12 -6.73 0.60
C ALA A 32 -1.80 -7.51 0.41
N ALA A 33 -0.67 -6.95 0.83
CA ALA A 33 0.63 -7.62 0.74
C ALA A 33 0.69 -8.90 1.58
N VAL A 34 0.16 -8.87 2.80
CA VAL A 34 0.07 -10.06 3.67
C VAL A 34 -0.79 -11.15 3.01
N VAL A 35 -1.99 -10.79 2.56
CA VAL A 35 -2.92 -11.74 1.94
C VAL A 35 -2.33 -12.32 0.65
N CYS A 36 -1.81 -11.48 -0.24
CA CYS A 36 -1.21 -11.93 -1.49
C CYS A 36 0.04 -12.80 -1.26
N SER A 37 0.86 -12.48 -0.26
CA SER A 37 2.04 -13.27 0.09
C SER A 37 1.67 -14.67 0.60
N ILE A 38 0.64 -14.76 1.45
CA ILE A 38 0.09 -16.05 1.89
C ILE A 38 -0.42 -16.87 0.70
N ILE A 39 -1.25 -16.26 -0.16
CA ILE A 39 -1.78 -16.91 -1.37
C ILE A 39 -0.63 -17.40 -2.25
N MET A 40 0.39 -16.57 -2.47
CA MET A 40 1.53 -16.93 -3.31
C MET A 40 2.28 -18.14 -2.76
N ILE A 41 2.44 -18.30 -1.45
CA ILE A 41 3.09 -19.48 -0.86
C ILE A 41 2.17 -20.70 -0.89
N VAL A 42 0.87 -20.54 -0.59
CA VAL A 42 -0.09 -21.65 -0.51
C VAL A 42 -0.32 -22.31 -1.87
N PHE A 43 -0.45 -21.52 -2.94
CA PHE A 43 -0.69 -22.03 -4.28
C PHE A 43 0.59 -22.35 -5.07
N ASN A 44 1.77 -22.17 -4.47
CA ASN A 44 3.02 -22.47 -5.15
C ASN A 44 3.38 -23.95 -5.00
N THR A 45 3.25 -24.68 -6.11
CA THR A 45 3.54 -26.11 -6.22
C THR A 45 5.00 -26.40 -6.59
N SER A 46 5.88 -25.40 -6.54
CA SER A 46 7.31 -25.60 -6.81
C SER A 46 7.94 -26.53 -5.76
N PRO A 47 8.80 -27.50 -6.15
CA PRO A 47 9.49 -28.38 -5.22
C PRO A 47 10.25 -27.63 -4.11
N LEU A 48 10.75 -26.45 -4.44
CA LEU A 48 11.46 -25.54 -3.53
C LEU A 48 10.55 -25.01 -2.40
N VAL A 49 9.27 -24.75 -2.68
CA VAL A 49 8.30 -24.33 -1.66
C VAL A 49 7.69 -25.52 -0.94
N LEU A 50 7.53 -26.65 -1.61
CA LEU A 50 7.00 -27.87 -0.99
C LEU A 50 7.96 -28.48 0.04
N GLY A 51 9.27 -28.45 -0.25
CA GLY A 51 10.31 -28.93 0.66
C GLY A 51 10.67 -27.98 1.81
N ALA A 52 10.18 -26.74 1.78
CA ALA A 52 10.49 -25.74 2.79
C ALA A 52 9.80 -26.03 4.14
N SER A 53 10.53 -25.84 5.23
CA SER A 53 9.98 -25.96 6.59
C SER A 53 8.90 -24.91 6.86
N PHE A 54 8.01 -25.16 7.83
CA PHE A 54 6.97 -24.20 8.23
C PHE A 54 7.55 -22.83 8.57
N PHE A 55 8.66 -22.79 9.31
CA PHE A 55 9.31 -21.53 9.69
C PHE A 55 9.89 -20.79 8.48
N THR A 56 10.44 -21.52 7.50
CA THR A 56 10.91 -20.91 6.24
C THR A 56 9.75 -20.30 5.46
N LYS A 57 8.60 -20.99 5.39
CA LYS A 57 7.39 -20.45 4.75
C LYS A 57 6.86 -19.21 5.47
N LEU A 58 6.83 -19.24 6.80
CA LEU A 58 6.41 -18.09 7.60
C LEU A 58 7.33 -16.89 7.38
N PHE A 59 8.64 -17.11 7.37
CA PHE A 59 9.61 -16.04 7.09
C PHE A 59 9.49 -15.52 5.65
N ALA A 60 9.23 -16.41 4.69
CA ALA A 60 8.99 -16.03 3.29
C ALA A 60 7.73 -15.16 3.16
N VAL A 61 6.68 -15.47 3.93
CA VAL A 61 5.47 -14.63 3.97
C VAL A 61 5.78 -13.27 4.56
N ILE A 62 6.51 -13.18 5.68
CA ILE A 62 6.87 -11.91 6.33
C ILE A 62 7.70 -11.04 5.38
N VAL A 63 8.80 -11.57 4.85
CA VAL A 63 9.71 -10.84 3.94
C VAL A 63 8.98 -10.47 2.65
N GLY A 64 8.23 -11.41 2.06
CA GLY A 64 7.39 -11.15 0.88
C GLY A 64 6.35 -10.06 1.12
N SER A 65 5.73 -10.02 2.30
CA SER A 65 4.73 -9.00 2.65
C SER A 65 5.38 -7.62 2.81
N VAL A 66 6.54 -7.53 3.45
CA VAL A 66 7.26 -6.27 3.63
C VAL A 66 7.74 -5.72 2.28
N LEU A 67 8.39 -6.54 1.46
CA LEU A 67 8.83 -6.13 0.12
C LEU A 67 7.66 -5.83 -0.82
N GLY A 68 6.59 -6.62 -0.76
CA GLY A 68 5.35 -6.36 -1.50
C GLY A 68 4.72 -5.04 -1.12
N TRP A 69 4.65 -4.73 0.17
CA TRP A 69 4.13 -3.46 0.66
C TRP A 69 4.98 -2.28 0.17
N ILE A 70 6.31 -2.37 0.29
CA ILE A 70 7.23 -1.35 -0.23
C ILE A 70 7.06 -1.19 -1.75
N GLY A 71 6.93 -2.30 -2.49
CA GLY A 71 6.70 -2.29 -3.93
C GLY A 71 5.39 -1.59 -4.31
N ALA A 72 4.31 -1.83 -3.57
CA ALA A 72 3.03 -1.13 -3.78
C ALA A 72 3.15 0.38 -3.53
N LEU A 73 3.86 0.78 -2.46
CA LEU A 73 4.12 2.20 -2.16
C LEU A 73 4.98 2.86 -3.25
N LEU A 74 5.97 2.14 -3.78
CA LEU A 74 6.79 2.62 -4.89
C LEU A 74 5.94 2.77 -6.17
N GLY A 75 5.03 1.81 -6.42
CA GLY A 75 4.05 1.92 -7.49
C GLY A 75 3.12 3.13 -7.33
N ASP A 76 2.71 3.45 -6.10
CA ASP A 76 1.94 4.66 -5.81
C ASP A 76 2.74 5.94 -6.07
N ALA A 77 4.03 5.94 -5.72
CA ALA A 77 4.92 7.06 -6.04
C ALA A 77 5.07 7.24 -7.56
N ILE A 78 5.23 6.15 -8.32
CA ILE A 78 5.26 6.19 -9.80
C ILE A 78 3.94 6.71 -10.36
N ARG A 79 2.81 6.27 -9.81
CA ARG A 79 1.49 6.79 -10.17
C ARG A 79 1.44 8.30 -9.98
N LYS A 80 1.81 8.80 -8.81
CA LYS A 80 1.80 10.24 -8.51
C LYS A 80 2.75 11.04 -9.40
N PHE A 81 3.86 10.44 -9.80
CA PHE A 81 4.85 11.09 -10.67
C PHE A 81 4.40 11.15 -12.14
N ALA A 82 3.80 10.08 -12.64
CA ALA A 82 3.54 9.91 -14.07
C ALA A 82 2.08 10.09 -14.47
N HIS A 83 1.14 10.17 -13.51
CA HIS A 83 -0.27 10.40 -13.81
C HIS A 83 -0.47 11.81 -14.37
N PRO A 84 -0.93 11.96 -15.63
CA PRO A 84 -1.17 13.27 -16.23
C PRO A 84 -2.42 13.94 -15.64
N ASP A 85 -2.37 15.26 -15.45
CA ASP A 85 -3.48 16.05 -14.88
C ASP A 85 -4.74 16.10 -15.77
N ALA A 86 -4.59 15.84 -17.07
CA ALA A 86 -5.72 15.72 -17.98
C ALA A 86 -5.44 14.63 -19.04
N VAL A 87 -6.34 13.64 -19.14
CA VAL A 87 -6.32 12.63 -20.21
C VAL A 87 -7.49 12.91 -21.15
N TYR A 88 -7.18 13.41 -22.34
CA TYR A 88 -8.15 13.56 -23.42
C TYR A 88 -8.16 12.29 -24.27
N THR A 89 -9.30 11.58 -24.30
CA THR A 89 -9.48 10.41 -25.18
C THR A 89 -10.45 10.77 -26.31
N ASN A 90 -10.17 10.27 -27.52
CA ASN A 90 -11.09 10.33 -28.65
C ASN A 90 -12.02 9.09 -28.72
N GLY A 91 -12.06 8.27 -27.65
CA GLY A 91 -12.64 6.93 -27.64
C GLY A 91 -13.70 6.71 -26.56
N GLY A 92 -14.70 7.60 -26.46
CA GLY A 92 -15.88 7.42 -25.58
C GLY A 92 -15.57 7.28 -24.07
N ILE A 93 -16.62 6.99 -23.28
CA ILE A 93 -16.53 6.87 -21.81
C ILE A 93 -15.68 5.67 -21.37
N LEU A 94 -15.68 4.56 -22.12
CA LEU A 94 -14.98 3.33 -21.73
C LEU A 94 -13.45 3.50 -21.72
N SER A 95 -12.88 4.28 -22.65
CA SER A 95 -11.44 4.57 -22.67
C SER A 95 -11.02 5.40 -21.45
N LEU A 96 -11.85 6.37 -21.03
CA LEU A 96 -11.64 7.13 -19.79
C LEU A 96 -11.73 6.25 -18.53
N VAL A 97 -12.68 5.31 -18.47
CA VAL A 97 -12.79 4.40 -17.33
C VAL A 97 -11.57 3.50 -17.23
N TRP A 98 -11.13 2.92 -18.36
CA TRP A 98 -9.97 2.02 -18.40
C TRP A 98 -8.66 2.71 -18.00
N ILE A 99 -8.41 3.93 -18.51
CA ILE A 99 -7.20 4.67 -18.17
C ILE A 99 -7.19 5.02 -16.66
N LYS A 100 -8.36 5.35 -16.11
CA LYS A 100 -8.50 5.68 -14.69
C LYS A 100 -8.27 4.45 -13.81
N VAL A 101 -8.79 3.28 -14.19
CA VAL A 101 -8.51 2.01 -13.47
C VAL A 101 -7.05 1.60 -13.60
N PHE A 102 -6.45 1.72 -14.79
CA PHE A 102 -5.03 1.43 -15.00
C PHE A 102 -4.15 2.27 -14.09
N TRP A 103 -4.37 3.59 -14.01
CA TRP A 103 -3.60 4.42 -13.12
C TRP A 103 -3.94 4.20 -11.65
N LEU A 104 -5.19 3.88 -11.32
CA LEU A 104 -5.60 3.61 -9.94
C LEU A 104 -4.90 2.37 -9.37
N LEU A 105 -4.73 1.31 -10.15
CA LEU A 105 -4.28 -0.01 -9.67
C LEU A 105 -2.96 -0.50 -10.27
N GLY A 106 -2.65 -0.15 -11.53
CA GLY A 106 -1.62 -0.78 -12.34
C GLY A 106 -0.23 -0.78 -11.71
N PRO A 107 0.42 0.39 -11.55
CA PRO A 107 1.78 0.46 -10.99
C PRO A 107 1.90 -0.13 -9.58
N GLN A 108 0.87 0.07 -8.75
CA GLN A 108 0.81 -0.42 -7.37
C GLN A 108 0.72 -1.96 -7.32
N VAL A 109 -0.14 -2.57 -8.13
CA VAL A 109 -0.29 -4.03 -8.19
C VAL A 109 0.97 -4.69 -8.79
N ILE A 110 1.58 -4.08 -9.80
CA ILE A 110 2.85 -4.59 -10.36
C ILE A 110 3.94 -4.56 -9.30
N GLY A 111 4.09 -3.44 -8.58
CA GLY A 111 5.05 -3.32 -7.49
C GLY A 111 4.79 -4.31 -6.36
N LEU A 112 3.52 -4.52 -6.00
CA LEU A 112 3.10 -5.51 -5.00
C LEU A 112 3.55 -6.93 -5.39
N ILE A 113 3.16 -7.39 -6.58
CA ILE A 113 3.44 -8.76 -7.03
C ILE A 113 4.95 -8.97 -7.21
N ALA A 114 5.65 -8.01 -7.82
CA ALA A 114 7.10 -8.08 -7.98
C ALA A 114 7.81 -8.13 -6.62
N GLY A 115 7.41 -7.28 -5.67
CA GLY A 115 7.97 -7.28 -4.32
C GLY A 115 7.76 -8.59 -3.58
N ILE A 116 6.55 -9.14 -3.62
CA ILE A 116 6.25 -10.45 -3.00
C ILE A 116 7.09 -11.56 -3.65
N ALA A 117 7.11 -11.63 -4.98
CA ALA A 117 7.86 -12.65 -5.71
C ALA A 117 9.35 -12.63 -5.36
N ILE A 118 9.95 -11.44 -5.33
CA ILE A 118 11.36 -11.25 -4.96
C ILE A 118 11.57 -11.62 -3.48
N GLY A 119 10.73 -11.12 -2.58
CA GLY A 119 10.88 -11.37 -1.13
C GLY A 119 10.74 -12.84 -0.77
N CYS A 120 9.74 -13.53 -1.32
CA CYS A 120 9.58 -14.97 -1.15
C CYS A 120 10.73 -15.75 -1.79
N GLY A 121 11.19 -15.34 -2.98
CA GLY A 121 12.29 -15.98 -3.69
C GLY A 121 13.63 -15.89 -2.97
N ILE A 122 13.90 -14.78 -2.27
CA ILE A 122 15.12 -14.62 -1.45
C ILE A 122 15.13 -15.59 -0.28
N VAL A 123 13.98 -15.80 0.37
CA VAL A 123 13.89 -16.65 1.57
C VAL A 123 13.87 -18.14 1.23
N LEU A 124 13.19 -18.50 0.14
CA LEU A 124 12.98 -19.90 -0.22
C LEU A 124 14.13 -20.48 -1.07
N ARG A 125 15.20 -19.73 -1.29
CA ARG A 125 16.36 -20.15 -2.10
C ARG A 125 17.05 -21.41 -1.58
#